data_AF-A0A396JV18-F1
#
_entry.id   AF-A0A396JV18-F1
#
_cell.length_a   1.000
_cell.length_b   1.000
_cell.length_c   1.000
_cell.angle_alpha   90.00
_cell.angle_beta   90.00
_cell.angle_gamma   90.00
#
_symmetry.space_group_name_H-M   'P 1'
#
loop_
_entity.id
_entity.type
_entity.pdbx_description
1 polymer ?
#
loop_
_entity_poly.entity_id
_entity_poly.type
_entity_poly.pdbx_seq_one_letter_code
_entity_poly.pdbx_strand_id
1 'polypeptide(L)'
;MVIAIIPACFCTRAISKSNCFHKKGHLADCNISNFTFMAIFGSFQILLSQIPDFHELSWLSIVAAIMSFGYASIGIGLSIAKIAERGHHVETGLTGLIVGVDETGMQKLWNTFQAIGNIAFAYAFSMDTIKSSPPENKVMKKSAFTGILITTFFYALCGLLGYEAFGNKAPGNFLTGFGFYEPFWLVDIGNLFIIIHLVGAYQVFAQPIFSIVESWGNKRWPQSKFMTKEYHVNIPLVGIWRMNMFRLIWRTMYVIFTTVIAIILPFFNSIVGLLGAISFFPLTVYFPTEMYLKQAKVPKYSSIWIGMKLLSGFCLIVTLVAAVGSIVGIITDLKTSTLPF
;
A
#
# COMPACT_ATOMS: atom_id res chain seq x y z
N MET A 1 0.15 1.23 -7.39
CA MET A 1 -0.83 0.41 -8.13
C MET A 1 -0.73 -1.06 -7.77
N VAL A 2 0.38 -1.74 -8.06
CA VAL A 2 0.61 -3.16 -7.69
C VAL A 2 0.27 -3.43 -6.21
N ILE A 3 0.73 -2.57 -5.30
CA ILE A 3 0.47 -2.63 -3.86
C ILE A 3 -1.00 -2.50 -3.45
N ALA A 4 -1.89 -2.06 -4.34
CA ALA A 4 -3.34 -2.06 -4.08
C ALA A 4 -4.01 -3.34 -4.61
N ILE A 5 -3.52 -3.88 -5.72
CA ILE A 5 -4.07 -5.08 -6.37
C ILE A 5 -3.81 -6.32 -5.52
N ILE A 6 -2.58 -6.51 -5.03
CA ILE A 6 -2.16 -7.70 -4.28
C ILE A 6 -3.01 -7.88 -3.00
N PRO A 7 -3.08 -6.91 -2.07
CA PRO A 7 -3.85 -7.09 -0.84
C PRO A 7 -5.36 -7.16 -1.08
N ALA A 8 -5.91 -6.48 -2.11
CA ALA A 8 -7.32 -6.61 -2.45
C ALA A 8 -7.66 -8.06 -2.90
N CYS A 9 -6.77 -8.67 -3.69
CA CYS A 9 -6.87 -10.08 -4.03
C CYS A 9 -6.80 -10.98 -2.78
N PHE A 10 -5.83 -10.74 -1.88
CA PHE A 10 -5.71 -11.53 -0.65
C PHE A 10 -6.95 -11.45 0.23
N CYS A 11 -7.56 -10.26 0.34
CA CYS A 11 -8.82 -10.07 1.06
C CYS A 11 -9.99 -10.82 0.40
N THR A 12 -10.11 -10.73 -0.93
CA THR A 12 -11.17 -11.44 -1.68
C THR A 12 -11.03 -12.95 -1.55
N ARG A 13 -9.78 -13.45 -1.58
CA ARG A 13 -9.47 -14.85 -1.33
C ARG A 13 -9.78 -15.25 0.11
N ALA A 14 -9.45 -14.42 1.09
CA ALA A 14 -9.76 -14.67 2.50
C ALA A 14 -11.27 -14.82 2.71
N ILE A 15 -12.09 -13.91 2.19
CA ILE A 15 -13.56 -13.98 2.22
C ILE A 15 -14.05 -15.26 1.55
N SER A 16 -13.55 -15.58 0.36
CA SER A 16 -14.00 -16.77 -0.37
C SER A 16 -13.63 -18.07 0.36
N LYS A 17 -12.45 -18.10 0.99
CA LYS A 17 -11.95 -19.24 1.76
C LYS A 17 -12.72 -19.40 3.08
N SER A 18 -12.97 -18.30 3.79
CA SER A 18 -13.82 -18.21 4.98
C SER A 18 -15.21 -18.79 4.71
N ASN A 19 -15.88 -18.31 3.66
CA ASN A 19 -17.19 -18.82 3.23
C ASN A 19 -17.16 -20.29 2.81
N CYS A 20 -16.07 -20.77 2.19
CA CYS A 20 -15.90 -22.17 1.84
C CYS A 20 -15.80 -23.06 3.08
N PHE A 21 -14.96 -22.70 4.05
CA PHE A 21 -14.82 -23.44 5.30
C PHE A 21 -16.10 -23.42 6.14
N HIS A 22 -16.81 -22.30 6.16
CA HIS A 22 -18.10 -22.22 6.85
C HIS A 22 -19.13 -23.19 6.25
N LYS A 23 -19.18 -23.33 4.92
CA LYS A 23 -20.12 -24.23 4.23
C LYS A 23 -19.72 -25.69 4.23
N LYS A 24 -18.43 -25.99 4.08
CA LYS A 24 -17.91 -27.35 3.84
C LYS A 24 -17.17 -27.95 5.04
N GLY A 25 -17.01 -27.19 6.12
CA GLY A 25 -16.21 -27.55 7.29
C GLY A 25 -14.73 -27.20 7.13
N HIS A 26 -14.01 -27.07 8.24
CA HIS A 26 -12.60 -26.65 8.28
C HIS A 26 -11.61 -27.63 7.62
N LEU A 27 -12.03 -28.88 7.36
CA LEU A 27 -11.21 -29.92 6.73
C LEU A 27 -11.36 -29.97 5.20
N ALA A 28 -12.20 -29.11 4.60
CA ALA A 28 -12.42 -29.10 3.16
C ALA A 28 -11.22 -28.49 2.41
N ASP A 29 -10.87 -29.06 1.25
CA ASP A 29 -9.89 -28.46 0.35
C ASP A 29 -10.51 -27.25 -0.36
N CYS A 30 -10.28 -26.07 0.22
CA CYS A 30 -10.72 -24.78 -0.30
C CYS A 30 -9.56 -24.09 -1.04
N ASN A 31 -9.06 -24.72 -2.10
CA ASN A 31 -8.04 -24.12 -2.95
C ASN A 31 -8.67 -23.06 -3.88
N ILE A 32 -8.18 -21.83 -3.80
CA ILE A 32 -8.72 -20.69 -4.53
C ILE A 32 -7.56 -19.94 -5.18
N SER A 33 -7.63 -19.76 -6.49
CA SER A 33 -6.59 -19.12 -7.29
C SER A 33 -6.56 -17.60 -7.07
N ASN A 34 -5.36 -17.06 -6.83
CA ASN A 34 -5.12 -15.61 -6.72
C ASN A 34 -5.33 -14.91 -8.08
N PHE A 35 -5.01 -15.59 -9.19
CA PHE A 35 -5.03 -15.00 -10.53
C PHE A 35 -6.39 -14.38 -10.87
N THR A 36 -7.47 -15.14 -10.62
CA THR A 36 -8.83 -14.71 -10.94
C THR A 36 -9.21 -13.43 -10.21
N PHE A 37 -8.89 -13.30 -8.93
CA PHE A 37 -9.25 -12.11 -8.16
C PHE A 37 -8.40 -10.89 -8.52
N MET A 38 -7.11 -11.07 -8.84
CA MET A 38 -6.28 -9.96 -9.35
C MET A 38 -6.81 -9.46 -10.70
N ALA A 39 -7.23 -10.37 -11.59
CA ALA A 39 -7.82 -10.03 -12.88
C ALA A 39 -9.18 -9.30 -12.72
N ILE A 40 -10.04 -9.76 -11.80
CA ILE A 40 -11.32 -9.10 -11.50
C ILE A 40 -11.08 -7.69 -10.95
N PHE A 41 -10.18 -7.54 -9.97
CA PHE A 41 -9.85 -6.22 -9.41
C PHE A 41 -9.28 -5.30 -10.49
N GLY A 42 -8.35 -5.78 -11.32
CA GLY A 42 -7.81 -5.03 -12.45
C GLY A 42 -8.89 -4.61 -13.46
N SER A 43 -9.82 -5.50 -13.78
CA SER A 43 -10.95 -5.20 -14.67
C SER A 43 -11.86 -4.10 -14.11
N PHE A 44 -12.14 -4.16 -12.81
CA PHE A 44 -12.89 -3.11 -12.12
C PHE A 44 -12.14 -1.77 -12.12
N GLN A 45 -10.82 -1.80 -11.92
CA GLN A 45 -9.98 -0.61 -11.99
C GLN A 45 -9.90 -0.02 -13.41
N ILE A 46 -9.94 -0.82 -14.47
CA ILE A 46 -10.03 -0.32 -15.86
C ILE A 46 -11.27 0.55 -16.01
N LEU A 47 -12.42 0.08 -15.53
CA LEU A 47 -13.69 0.81 -15.61
C LEU A 47 -13.63 2.12 -14.83
N LEU A 48 -13.22 2.07 -13.56
CA LEU A 48 -13.12 3.25 -12.70
C LEU A 48 -12.08 4.26 -13.21
N SER A 49 -10.96 3.77 -13.74
CA SER A 49 -9.92 4.63 -14.30
C SER A 49 -10.37 5.37 -15.56
N GLN A 50 -11.49 5.01 -16.20
CA GLN A 50 -12.02 5.82 -17.30
C GLN A 50 -12.69 7.11 -16.83
N ILE A 51 -12.99 7.24 -15.52
CA ILE A 51 -13.60 8.44 -14.97
C ILE A 51 -12.58 9.59 -15.08
N PRO A 52 -12.91 10.67 -15.81
CA PRO A 52 -11.92 11.66 -16.24
C PRO A 52 -11.52 12.67 -15.17
N ASP A 53 -12.33 12.90 -14.13
CA ASP A 53 -12.12 13.98 -13.16
C ASP A 53 -11.86 13.46 -11.74
N PHE A 54 -10.86 14.05 -11.07
CA PHE A 54 -10.54 13.79 -9.67
C PHE A 54 -11.63 14.32 -8.72
N HIS A 55 -12.33 15.39 -9.11
CA HIS A 55 -13.40 15.95 -8.29
C HIS A 55 -14.60 14.99 -8.20
N GLU A 56 -14.90 14.28 -9.30
CA GLU A 56 -15.89 13.21 -9.38
C GLU A 56 -15.51 11.97 -8.55
N LEU A 57 -14.23 11.87 -8.13
CA LEU A 57 -13.71 10.80 -7.28
C LEU A 57 -13.47 11.26 -5.83
N SER A 58 -13.80 12.50 -5.48
CA SER A 58 -13.61 13.03 -4.12
C SER A 58 -14.41 12.24 -3.07
N TRP A 59 -15.63 11.82 -3.40
CA TRP A 59 -16.45 10.95 -2.54
C TRP A 59 -15.79 9.58 -2.34
N LEU A 60 -15.10 9.05 -3.35
CA LEU A 60 -14.40 7.76 -3.27
C LEU A 60 -13.26 7.82 -2.26
N SER A 61 -12.55 8.96 -2.18
CA SER A 61 -11.52 9.21 -1.17
C SER A 61 -12.10 9.25 0.25
N ILE A 62 -13.28 9.85 0.44
CA ILE A 62 -13.97 9.88 1.75
C ILE A 62 -14.37 8.46 2.17
N VAL A 63 -14.98 7.70 1.26
CA VAL A 63 -15.34 6.30 1.52
C VAL A 63 -14.09 5.49 1.86
N ALA A 64 -13.02 5.62 1.07
CA ALA A 64 -11.76 4.91 1.33
C ALA A 64 -11.16 5.26 2.70
N ALA A 65 -11.25 6.52 3.14
CA ALA A 65 -10.81 6.92 4.47
C ALA A 65 -11.65 6.25 5.58
N ILE A 66 -12.98 6.28 5.48
CA ILE A 66 -13.89 5.64 6.45
C ILE A 66 -13.61 4.13 6.54
N MET A 67 -13.46 3.47 5.39
CA MET A 67 -13.12 2.04 5.34
C MET A 67 -11.77 1.76 5.99
N SER A 68 -10.79 2.68 5.88
CA SER A 68 -9.48 2.55 6.53
C SER A 68 -9.57 2.50 8.04
N PHE A 69 -10.30 3.45 8.63
CA PHE A 69 -10.60 3.42 10.06
C PHE A 69 -11.35 2.15 10.44
N GLY A 70 -12.34 1.76 9.63
CA GLY A 70 -13.13 0.56 9.86
C GLY A 70 -12.27 -0.71 9.99
N TYR A 71 -11.45 -1.03 8.98
CA TYR A 71 -10.68 -2.28 9.02
C TYR A 71 -9.60 -2.24 10.11
N ALA A 72 -9.01 -1.06 10.38
CA ALA A 72 -8.00 -0.91 11.42
C ALA A 72 -8.60 -1.12 12.81
N SER A 73 -9.76 -0.52 13.09
CA SER A 73 -10.51 -0.73 14.33
C SER A 73 -10.95 -2.17 14.51
N ILE A 74 -11.40 -2.86 13.45
CA ILE A 74 -11.74 -4.28 13.50
C ILE A 74 -10.49 -5.12 13.85
N GLY A 75 -9.37 -4.88 13.17
CA GLY A 75 -8.11 -5.55 13.44
C GLY A 75 -7.64 -5.38 14.88
N ILE A 76 -7.67 -4.15 15.39
CA ILE A 76 -7.34 -3.82 16.78
C ILE A 76 -8.29 -4.55 17.76
N GLY A 77 -9.59 -4.49 17.51
CA GLY A 77 -10.59 -5.13 18.37
C GLY A 77 -10.42 -6.65 18.43
N LEU A 78 -10.17 -7.29 17.28
CA LEU A 78 -9.89 -8.72 17.19
C LEU A 78 -8.58 -9.09 17.93
N SER A 79 -7.53 -8.28 17.79
CA SER A 79 -6.29 -8.48 18.55
C SER A 79 -6.52 -8.39 20.05
N ILE A 80 -7.26 -7.39 20.54
CA ILE A 80 -7.58 -7.24 21.97
C ILE A 80 -8.39 -8.46 22.46
N ALA A 81 -9.40 -8.87 21.69
CA ALA A 81 -10.22 -10.03 22.04
C ALA A 81 -9.35 -11.29 22.16
N LYS A 82 -8.42 -11.49 21.21
CA LYS A 82 -7.49 -12.63 21.21
C LYS A 82 -6.55 -12.63 22.42
N ILE A 83 -5.99 -11.48 22.76
CA ILE A 83 -5.13 -11.32 23.94
C ILE A 83 -5.91 -11.63 25.23
N ALA A 84 -7.19 -11.28 25.28
CA ALA A 84 -8.05 -11.52 26.43
C ALA A 84 -8.56 -12.97 26.56
N GLU A 85 -8.31 -13.85 25.59
CA GLU A 85 -8.72 -15.25 25.66
C GLU A 85 -8.01 -15.98 26.82
N ARG A 86 -8.77 -16.77 27.59
CA ARG A 86 -8.20 -17.52 28.72
C ARG A 86 -7.19 -18.56 28.24
N GLY A 87 -6.00 -18.51 28.83
CA GLY A 87 -4.91 -19.43 28.47
C GLY A 87 -4.23 -19.10 27.15
N HIS A 88 -4.52 -17.94 26.54
CA HIS A 88 -3.77 -17.46 25.38
C HIS A 88 -2.34 -17.16 25.78
N HIS A 89 -1.40 -17.90 25.20
CA HIS A 89 0.03 -17.70 25.39
C HIS A 89 0.72 -17.82 24.03
N VAL A 90 1.47 -16.79 23.68
CA VAL A 90 2.28 -16.75 22.46
C VAL A 90 3.69 -16.36 22.83
N GLU A 91 4.66 -16.91 22.10
CA GLU A 91 6.06 -16.56 22.30
C GLU A 91 6.31 -15.14 21.79
N THR A 92 6.68 -14.25 22.70
CA THR A 92 7.05 -12.87 22.41
C THR A 92 8.45 -12.60 22.93
N GLY A 93 9.13 -11.63 22.32
CA GLY A 93 10.44 -11.18 22.77
C GLY A 93 10.81 -9.83 22.19
N LEU A 94 11.70 -9.10 22.87
CA LEU A 94 12.18 -7.78 22.45
C LEU A 94 12.87 -7.82 21.08
N THR A 95 13.52 -8.94 20.75
CA THR A 95 14.20 -9.12 19.47
C THR A 95 13.39 -9.92 18.45
N GLY A 96 12.14 -10.28 18.77
CA GLY A 96 11.32 -11.15 17.93
C GLY A 96 11.83 -12.59 17.87
N LEU A 97 11.66 -13.21 16.69
CA LEU A 97 12.04 -14.57 16.31
C LEU A 97 13.36 -15.03 16.95
N ILE A 98 13.39 -16.24 17.52
CA ILE A 98 14.58 -16.78 18.17
C ILE A 98 15.47 -17.46 17.13
N VAL A 99 16.74 -17.04 17.06
CA VAL A 99 17.71 -17.59 16.09
C VAL A 99 18.00 -19.05 16.42
N GLY A 100 17.89 -19.91 15.40
CA GLY A 100 18.15 -21.36 15.53
C GLY A 100 16.94 -22.17 15.99
N VAL A 101 15.85 -21.52 16.40
CA VAL A 101 14.55 -22.17 16.69
C VAL A 101 13.56 -21.86 15.59
N ASP A 102 13.28 -20.57 15.36
CA ASP A 102 12.29 -20.15 14.37
C ASP A 102 12.91 -19.97 12.99
N GLU A 103 14.10 -19.37 12.93
CA GLU A 103 14.76 -18.96 11.69
C GLU A 103 16.28 -18.92 11.84
N THR A 104 16.99 -18.97 10.70
CA THR A 104 18.44 -18.71 10.70
C THR A 104 18.73 -17.24 11.04
N GLY A 105 19.90 -16.97 11.63
CA GLY A 105 20.29 -15.59 11.96
C GLY A 105 20.34 -14.68 10.74
N MET A 106 20.69 -15.24 9.58
CA MET A 106 20.72 -14.52 8.32
C MET A 106 19.32 -14.17 7.81
N GLN A 107 18.38 -15.12 7.87
CA GLN A 107 17.00 -14.87 7.46
C GLN A 107 16.33 -13.84 8.36
N LYS A 108 16.56 -13.92 9.68
CA LYS A 108 16.10 -12.91 10.64
C LYS A 108 16.63 -11.50 10.30
N LEU A 109 17.91 -11.39 9.94
CA LEU A 109 18.51 -10.12 9.53
C LEU A 109 17.84 -9.55 8.27
N TRP A 110 17.66 -10.38 7.24
CA TRP A 110 17.00 -9.96 6.00
C TRP A 110 15.54 -9.54 6.21
N ASN A 111 14.79 -10.30 7.01
CA ASN A 111 13.42 -9.94 7.38
C ASN A 111 13.37 -8.60 8.13
N THR A 112 14.36 -8.33 9.00
CA THR A 112 14.47 -7.05 9.72
C THR A 112 14.72 -5.88 8.77
N PHE A 113 15.64 -6.03 7.80
CA PHE A 113 15.91 -5.01 6.80
C PHE A 113 14.69 -4.76 5.89
N GLN A 114 13.99 -5.81 5.47
CA GLN A 114 12.74 -5.67 4.73
C GLN A 114 11.68 -4.92 5.55
N ALA A 115 11.54 -5.23 6.85
CA ALA A 115 10.61 -4.55 7.75
C ALA A 115 10.92 -3.05 7.90
N ILE A 116 12.20 -2.66 7.94
CA ILE A 116 12.61 -1.25 7.89
C ILE A 116 12.10 -0.57 6.61
N GLY A 117 12.22 -1.25 5.46
CA GLY A 117 11.66 -0.77 4.19
C GLY A 117 10.14 -0.59 4.25
N ASN A 118 9.43 -1.53 4.88
CA ASN A 118 7.98 -1.44 5.07
C ASN A 118 7.58 -0.22 5.90
N ILE A 119 8.32 0.05 6.99
CA ILE A 119 8.12 1.23 7.82
C ILE A 119 8.41 2.50 7.01
N ALA A 120 9.52 2.53 6.26
CA ALA A 120 9.87 3.68 5.42
C ALA A 120 8.78 3.98 4.37
N PHE A 121 8.19 2.94 3.78
CA PHE A 121 7.05 3.07 2.86
C PHE A 121 5.82 3.66 3.56
N ALA A 122 5.51 3.18 4.77
CA ALA A 122 4.33 3.61 5.53
C ALA A 122 4.32 5.10 5.88
N TYR A 123 5.49 5.76 5.91
CA TYR A 123 5.65 7.19 6.18
C TYR A 123 6.08 8.03 4.95
N ALA A 124 6.06 7.46 3.75
CA ALA A 124 6.42 8.17 2.52
C ALA A 124 5.27 9.09 2.05
N PHE A 125 5.11 10.24 2.70
CA PHE A 125 4.06 11.23 2.41
C PHE A 125 4.53 12.42 1.54
N SER A 126 5.64 12.29 0.82
CA SER A 126 6.34 13.40 0.15
C SER A 126 5.67 13.97 -1.12
N MET A 127 4.44 13.56 -1.44
CA MET A 127 3.70 14.08 -2.60
C MET A 127 2.74 15.18 -2.16
N ASP A 128 3.16 16.44 -2.32
CA ASP A 128 2.30 17.60 -2.13
C ASP A 128 1.54 17.92 -3.43
N THR A 129 0.20 17.95 -3.37
CA THR A 129 -0.66 18.32 -4.50
C THR A 129 -1.75 19.31 -4.12
N ILE A 130 -1.74 19.90 -2.92
CA ILE A 130 -2.85 20.75 -2.48
C ILE A 130 -2.62 22.20 -2.92
N LYS A 131 -3.27 22.64 -4.00
CA LYS A 131 -3.51 24.08 -4.20
C LYS A 131 -4.48 24.58 -3.15
N SER A 132 -4.14 25.65 -2.43
CA SER A 132 -5.13 26.33 -1.57
C SER A 132 -4.84 27.82 -1.32
N SER A 133 -5.93 28.60 -1.33
CA SER A 133 -6.16 29.76 -0.46
C SER A 133 -6.95 29.24 0.74
N PRO A 134 -6.62 29.48 2.03
CA PRO A 134 -5.58 30.34 2.65
C PRO A 134 -4.15 29.75 2.55
N PRO A 135 -3.08 30.36 3.12
CA PRO A 135 -1.69 29.93 2.87
C PRO A 135 -1.48 28.42 3.06
N GLU A 136 -1.07 27.78 1.96
CA GLU A 136 -0.82 26.35 1.82
C GLU A 136 0.00 25.79 2.98
N ASN A 137 1.03 26.53 3.42
CA ASN A 137 1.90 26.13 4.53
C ASN A 137 1.20 25.93 5.87
N LYS A 138 0.11 26.64 6.19
CA LYS A 138 -0.61 26.51 7.47
C LYS A 138 -1.60 25.36 7.43
N VAL A 139 -2.38 25.28 6.35
CA VAL A 139 -3.40 24.22 6.18
C VAL A 139 -2.71 22.88 5.96
N MET A 140 -1.72 22.82 5.07
CA MET A 140 -0.94 21.61 4.82
C MET A 140 -0.25 21.12 6.07
N LYS A 141 0.46 22.01 6.80
CA LYS A 141 1.18 21.59 8.02
C LYS A 141 0.24 21.02 9.08
N LYS A 142 -0.93 21.64 9.29
CA LYS A 142 -1.93 21.12 10.23
C LYS A 142 -2.48 19.77 9.75
N SER A 143 -2.85 19.68 8.47
CA SER A 143 -3.39 18.45 7.89
C SER A 143 -2.38 17.30 7.93
N ALA A 144 -1.15 17.54 7.50
CA ALA A 144 -0.06 16.57 7.53
C ALA A 144 0.26 16.14 8.96
N PHE A 145 0.35 17.08 9.91
CA PHE A 145 0.59 16.75 11.31
C PHE A 145 -0.51 15.86 11.89
N THR A 146 -1.78 16.23 11.70
CA THR A 146 -2.92 15.43 12.16
C THR A 146 -2.97 14.07 11.47
N GLY A 147 -2.73 14.02 10.16
CA GLY A 147 -2.66 12.77 9.39
C GLY A 147 -1.60 11.83 9.93
N ILE A 148 -0.35 12.31 10.06
CA ILE A 148 0.77 11.54 10.60
C ILE A 148 0.48 11.05 12.01
N LEU A 149 -0.05 11.90 12.89
CA LEU A 149 -0.41 11.52 14.26
C LEU A 149 -1.39 10.34 14.27
N ILE A 150 -2.49 10.47 13.50
CA ILE A 150 -3.53 9.44 13.44
C ILE A 150 -2.97 8.14 12.85
N THR A 151 -2.27 8.20 11.71
CA THR A 151 -1.71 6.99 11.08
C THR A 151 -0.69 6.32 12.00
N THR A 152 0.15 7.08 12.68
CA THR A 152 1.15 6.56 13.64
C THR A 152 0.46 5.83 14.78
N PHE A 153 -0.62 6.41 15.34
CA PHE A 153 -1.40 5.79 16.40
C PHE A 153 -1.98 4.44 15.96
N PHE A 154 -2.64 4.39 14.80
CA PHE A 154 -3.20 3.13 14.28
C PHE A 154 -2.12 2.11 13.91
N TYR A 155 -1.02 2.52 13.28
CA TYR A 155 0.09 1.62 12.96
C TYR A 155 0.73 1.02 14.21
N ALA A 156 0.96 1.85 15.25
CA ALA A 156 1.48 1.38 16.52
C ALA A 156 0.52 0.40 17.19
N LEU A 157 -0.78 0.71 17.25
CA LEU A 157 -1.77 -0.22 17.82
C LEU A 157 -1.85 -1.54 17.06
N CYS A 158 -1.98 -1.50 15.73
CA CYS A 158 -2.02 -2.71 14.91
C CYS A 158 -0.73 -3.54 15.04
N GLY A 159 0.43 -2.88 15.08
CA GLY A 159 1.71 -3.56 15.23
C GLY A 159 1.90 -4.19 16.61
N LEU A 160 1.67 -3.42 17.68
CA LEU A 160 1.86 -3.87 19.06
C LEU A 160 0.83 -4.91 19.48
N LEU A 161 -0.46 -4.63 19.28
CA LEU A 161 -1.52 -5.57 19.65
C LEU A 161 -1.57 -6.78 18.72
N GLY A 162 -1.22 -6.60 17.43
CA GLY A 162 -1.06 -7.71 16.51
C GLY A 162 0.08 -8.63 16.93
N TYR A 163 1.23 -8.08 17.28
CA TYR A 163 2.36 -8.87 17.78
C TYR A 163 2.06 -9.51 19.14
N GLU A 164 1.38 -8.84 20.05
CA GLU A 164 0.96 -9.45 21.33
C GLU A 164 -0.08 -10.56 21.12
N ALA A 165 -0.96 -10.45 20.11
CA ALA A 165 -1.93 -11.48 19.80
C ALA A 165 -1.32 -12.73 19.15
N PHE A 166 -0.24 -12.59 18.36
CA PHE A 166 0.29 -13.68 17.52
C PHE A 166 1.76 -14.06 17.79
N GLY A 167 2.48 -13.26 18.56
CA GLY A 167 3.89 -13.43 18.88
C GLY A 167 4.79 -13.55 17.66
N ASN A 168 5.82 -14.39 17.79
CA ASN A 168 6.78 -14.72 16.73
C ASN A 168 6.12 -15.26 15.44
N LYS A 169 4.87 -15.73 15.51
CA LYS A 169 4.11 -16.24 14.35
C LYS A 169 3.19 -15.19 13.74
N ALA A 170 3.34 -13.91 14.09
CA ALA A 170 2.54 -12.83 13.53
C ALA A 170 2.63 -12.77 12.00
N PRO A 171 1.52 -12.94 11.27
CA PRO A 171 1.51 -12.83 9.83
C PRO A 171 1.61 -11.36 9.40
N GLY A 172 2.16 -11.11 8.20
CA GLY A 172 2.27 -9.74 7.66
C GLY A 172 0.92 -9.03 7.44
N ASN A 173 -0.17 -9.79 7.33
CA ASN A 173 -1.54 -9.28 7.43
C ASN A 173 -2.39 -10.30 8.19
N PHE A 174 -2.73 -10.00 9.44
CA PHE A 174 -3.47 -10.90 10.32
C PHE A 174 -4.95 -11.08 9.94
N LEU A 175 -5.55 -10.15 9.19
CA LEU A 175 -6.92 -10.30 8.68
C LEU A 175 -7.02 -11.30 7.51
N THR A 176 -5.91 -11.56 6.81
CA THR A 176 -5.84 -12.54 5.71
C THR A 176 -5.02 -13.79 6.05
N GLY A 177 -4.07 -13.68 6.98
CA GLY A 177 -3.01 -14.66 7.24
C GLY A 177 -3.36 -15.72 8.29
N PHE A 178 -4.59 -16.21 8.32
CA PHE A 178 -5.10 -17.14 9.35
C PHE A 178 -5.02 -16.62 10.79
N GLY A 179 -4.81 -15.31 10.99
CA GLY A 179 -4.72 -14.71 12.33
C GLY A 179 -6.07 -14.76 13.06
N PHE A 180 -7.17 -14.57 12.34
CA PHE A 180 -8.51 -14.62 12.92
C PHE A 180 -9.41 -15.53 12.08
N TYR A 181 -9.94 -16.59 12.68
CA TYR A 181 -10.96 -17.45 12.06
C TYR A 181 -12.36 -17.12 12.54
N GLU A 182 -12.49 -16.66 13.78
CA GLU A 182 -13.77 -16.35 14.40
C GLU A 182 -13.73 -14.97 15.09
N PRO A 183 -14.83 -14.19 15.07
CA PRO A 183 -16.04 -14.46 14.29
C PRO A 183 -15.83 -14.22 12.78
N PHE A 184 -16.11 -15.22 11.94
CA PHE A 184 -15.80 -15.21 10.50
C PHE A 184 -16.43 -14.02 9.76
N TRP A 185 -17.66 -13.63 10.13
CA TRP A 185 -18.37 -12.51 9.52
C TRP A 185 -17.67 -11.16 9.75
N LEU A 186 -17.05 -10.97 10.92
CA LEU A 186 -16.37 -9.73 11.25
C LEU A 186 -15.04 -9.62 10.50
N VAL A 187 -14.34 -10.74 10.36
CA VAL A 187 -13.14 -10.86 9.52
C VAL A 187 -13.49 -10.59 8.05
N ASP A 188 -14.60 -11.12 7.55
CA ASP A 188 -15.07 -10.88 6.19
C ASP A 188 -15.41 -9.39 5.94
N ILE A 189 -16.07 -8.72 6.91
CA ILE A 189 -16.33 -7.27 6.84
C ILE A 189 -15.01 -6.47 6.84
N GLY A 190 -14.06 -6.84 7.70
CA GLY A 190 -12.74 -6.20 7.73
C GLY A 190 -12.00 -6.31 6.38
N ASN A 191 -12.03 -7.50 5.77
CA ASN A 191 -11.46 -7.73 4.45
C ASN A 191 -12.21 -6.97 3.34
N LEU A 192 -13.54 -6.84 3.43
CA LEU A 192 -14.33 -6.03 2.50
C LEU A 192 -13.96 -4.55 2.59
N PHE A 193 -13.79 -4.02 3.81
CA PHE A 193 -13.34 -2.64 4.02
C PHE A 193 -11.96 -2.40 3.41
N ILE A 194 -11.02 -3.35 3.54
CA ILE A 194 -9.73 -3.27 2.87
C ILE A 194 -9.91 -3.20 1.34
N ILE A 195 -10.74 -4.06 0.74
CA ILE A 195 -10.98 -4.04 -0.71
C ILE A 195 -11.48 -2.66 -1.16
N ILE A 196 -12.49 -2.10 -0.49
CA ILE A 196 -13.06 -0.80 -0.84
C ILE A 196 -12.03 0.33 -0.65
N HIS A 197 -11.27 0.30 0.44
CA HIS A 197 -10.18 1.24 0.68
C HIS A 197 -9.15 1.22 -0.46
N LEU A 198 -8.72 0.03 -0.88
CA LEU A 198 -7.73 -0.16 -1.93
C LEU A 198 -8.25 0.23 -3.31
N VAL A 199 -9.57 0.14 -3.54
CA VAL A 199 -10.19 0.69 -4.75
C VAL A 199 -9.96 2.19 -4.83
N GLY A 200 -10.28 2.92 -3.76
CA GLY A 200 -10.08 4.37 -3.71
C GLY A 200 -8.61 4.76 -3.76
N ALA A 201 -7.76 4.07 -2.99
CA ALA A 201 -6.32 4.32 -3.00
C ALA A 201 -5.72 4.17 -4.41
N TYR A 202 -6.09 3.13 -5.15
CA TYR A 202 -5.65 2.95 -6.54
C TYR A 202 -5.99 4.18 -7.40
N GLN A 203 -7.23 4.66 -7.34
CA GLN A 203 -7.67 5.80 -8.14
C GLN A 203 -6.95 7.09 -7.75
N VAL A 204 -6.82 7.38 -6.44
CA VAL A 204 -6.12 8.58 -5.95
C VAL A 204 -4.68 8.65 -6.46
N PHE A 205 -3.97 7.52 -6.52
CA PHE A 205 -2.59 7.49 -7.00
C PHE A 205 -2.47 7.37 -8.54
N ALA A 206 -3.42 6.72 -9.22
CA ALA A 206 -3.35 6.53 -10.67
C ALA A 206 -3.70 7.81 -11.46
N GLN A 207 -4.67 8.59 -10.97
CA GLN A 207 -5.18 9.78 -11.67
C GLN A 207 -4.10 10.84 -11.95
N PRO A 208 -3.18 11.18 -11.02
CA PRO A 208 -2.08 12.10 -11.32
C PRO A 208 -1.17 11.61 -12.44
N ILE A 209 -0.88 10.30 -12.49
CA ILE A 209 -0.03 9.70 -13.53
C ILE A 209 -0.73 9.82 -14.90
N PHE A 210 -2.04 9.50 -14.94
CA PHE A 210 -2.84 9.67 -16.14
C PHE A 210 -2.85 11.12 -16.62
N SER A 211 -3.11 12.07 -15.72
CA SER A 211 -3.14 13.50 -16.03
C SER A 211 -1.80 14.01 -16.58
N ILE A 212 -0.66 13.58 -16.01
CA ILE A 212 0.67 13.95 -16.51
C ILE A 212 0.89 13.44 -17.93
N VAL A 213 0.62 12.15 -18.19
CA VAL A 213 0.87 11.55 -19.51
C VAL A 213 -0.09 12.10 -20.57
N GLU A 214 -1.36 12.29 -20.23
CA GLU A 214 -2.36 12.88 -21.11
C GLU A 214 -2.07 14.34 -21.43
N SER A 215 -1.74 15.15 -20.43
CA SER A 215 -1.40 16.56 -20.64
C SER A 215 -0.12 16.71 -21.46
N TRP A 216 0.88 15.87 -21.23
CA TRP A 216 2.09 15.83 -22.03
C TRP A 216 1.79 15.45 -23.48
N GLY A 217 0.99 14.40 -23.70
CA GLY A 217 0.60 13.94 -25.02
C GLY A 217 -0.17 15.00 -25.81
N ASN A 218 -1.12 15.67 -25.16
CA ASN A 218 -1.91 16.76 -25.75
C ASN A 218 -1.05 17.96 -26.15
N LYS A 219 -0.06 18.32 -25.33
CA LYS A 219 0.88 19.41 -25.65
C LYS A 219 1.85 19.04 -26.76
N ARG A 220 2.30 17.77 -26.80
CA ARG A 220 3.31 17.31 -27.75
C ARG A 220 2.78 17.08 -29.16
N TRP A 221 1.51 16.67 -29.28
CA TRP A 221 0.85 16.41 -30.56
C TRP A 221 -0.55 17.05 -30.65
N PRO A 222 -0.64 18.39 -30.63
CA PRO A 222 -1.93 19.09 -30.60
C PRO A 222 -2.76 18.88 -31.87
N GLN A 223 -2.12 18.60 -33.00
CA GLN A 223 -2.76 18.39 -34.29
C GLN A 223 -3.34 16.96 -34.46
N SER A 224 -2.99 16.02 -33.56
CA SER A 224 -3.47 14.64 -33.65
C SER A 224 -4.88 14.52 -33.08
N LYS A 225 -5.85 14.22 -33.95
CA LYS A 225 -7.24 13.93 -33.53
C LYS A 225 -7.32 12.76 -32.55
N PHE A 226 -6.38 11.82 -32.58
CA PHE A 226 -6.34 10.72 -31.62
C PHE A 226 -6.03 11.20 -30.19
N MET A 227 -5.15 12.21 -30.06
CA MET A 227 -4.74 12.78 -28.79
C MET A 227 -5.76 13.79 -28.26
N THR A 228 -6.27 14.68 -29.12
CA THR A 228 -7.04 15.87 -28.67
C THR A 228 -8.55 15.76 -28.82
N LYS A 229 -9.08 14.82 -29.62
CA LYS A 229 -10.53 14.72 -29.84
C LYS A 229 -11.22 14.10 -28.63
N GLU A 230 -12.19 14.84 -28.10
CA GLU A 230 -13.12 14.36 -27.08
C GLU A 230 -14.43 13.91 -27.75
N TYR A 231 -14.88 12.71 -27.44
CA TYR A 231 -16.13 12.10 -27.86
C TYR A 231 -17.10 12.17 -26.69
N HIS A 232 -18.28 12.75 -26.92
CA HIS A 232 -19.31 12.86 -25.90
C HIS A 232 -20.29 11.69 -26.05
N VAL A 233 -20.28 10.78 -25.09
CA VAL A 233 -21.22 9.65 -25.04
C VAL A 233 -22.22 9.92 -23.94
N ASN A 234 -23.50 9.97 -24.28
CA ASN A 234 -24.56 10.11 -23.29
C ASN A 234 -24.88 8.73 -22.73
N ILE A 235 -24.53 8.49 -21.46
CA ILE A 235 -24.82 7.23 -20.78
C ILE A 235 -26.06 7.45 -19.92
N PRO A 236 -27.12 6.63 -20.09
CA PRO A 236 -28.30 6.69 -19.23
C PRO A 236 -27.90 6.60 -17.75
N LEU A 237 -28.45 7.46 -16.89
CA LEU A 237 -28.20 7.57 -15.44
C LEU A 237 -26.84 8.14 -14.98
N VAL A 238 -25.85 8.24 -15.86
CA VAL A 238 -24.49 8.75 -15.51
C VAL A 238 -24.23 10.13 -16.13
N GLY A 239 -24.92 10.48 -17.21
CA GLY A 239 -24.81 11.77 -17.89
C GLY A 239 -23.82 11.74 -19.06
N ILE A 240 -23.30 12.92 -19.43
CA ILE A 240 -22.43 13.09 -20.59
C ILE A 240 -21.00 12.68 -20.23
N TRP A 241 -20.57 11.53 -20.73
CA TRP A 241 -19.23 11.03 -20.55
C TRP A 241 -18.29 11.56 -21.64
N ARG A 242 -17.14 12.12 -21.25
CA ARG A 242 -16.10 12.60 -22.16
C ARG A 242 -15.04 11.53 -22.37
N MET A 243 -15.04 10.94 -23.56
CA MET A 243 -14.11 9.88 -23.95
C MET A 243 -13.08 10.39 -24.94
N ASN A 244 -11.83 10.09 -24.66
CA ASN A 244 -10.73 10.32 -25.58
C ASN A 244 -10.07 8.96 -25.91
N MET A 245 -9.78 8.70 -27.18
CA MET A 245 -9.28 7.39 -27.60
C MET A 245 -7.89 7.10 -27.03
N PHE A 246 -7.01 8.10 -26.98
CA PHE A 246 -5.71 7.96 -26.31
C PHE A 246 -5.88 7.65 -24.82
N ARG A 247 -6.74 8.42 -24.11
CA ARG A 247 -7.06 8.18 -22.69
C ARG A 247 -7.54 6.75 -22.44
N LEU A 248 -8.50 6.29 -23.25
CA LEU A 248 -9.07 4.94 -23.12
C LEU A 248 -7.99 3.86 -23.25
N ILE A 249 -7.18 3.93 -24.31
CA ILE A 249 -6.14 2.93 -24.58
C ILE A 249 -5.03 3.00 -23.54
N TRP A 250 -4.50 4.19 -23.27
CA TRP A 250 -3.40 4.39 -22.33
C TRP A 250 -3.76 3.95 -20.91
N ARG A 251 -4.90 4.40 -20.37
CA ARG A 251 -5.33 4.03 -19.02
C ARG A 251 -5.57 2.53 -18.91
N THR A 252 -6.19 1.92 -19.91
CA THR A 252 -6.40 0.46 -19.97
C THR A 252 -5.08 -0.29 -19.97
N MET A 253 -4.16 0.08 -20.87
CA MET A 253 -2.82 -0.54 -20.95
C MET A 253 -2.03 -0.41 -19.66
N TYR A 254 -2.11 0.76 -19.01
CA TYR A 254 -1.46 0.99 -17.72
C TYR A 254 -2.02 0.08 -16.62
N VAL A 255 -3.34 -0.03 -16.50
CA VAL A 255 -3.96 -0.92 -15.51
C VAL A 255 -3.57 -2.36 -15.78
N ILE A 256 -3.70 -2.84 -17.02
CA ILE A 256 -3.29 -4.20 -17.44
C ILE A 256 -1.83 -4.46 -17.06
N PHE A 257 -0.93 -3.54 -17.40
CA PHE A 257 0.48 -3.66 -17.07
C PHE A 257 0.72 -3.83 -15.56
N THR A 258 0.10 -2.98 -14.73
CA THR A 258 0.24 -3.09 -13.28
C THR A 258 -0.41 -4.35 -12.69
N THR A 259 -1.50 -4.83 -13.29
CA THR A 259 -2.14 -6.10 -12.91
C THR A 259 -1.25 -7.30 -13.26
N VAL A 260 -0.63 -7.30 -14.44
CA VAL A 260 0.33 -8.36 -14.84
C VAL A 260 1.52 -8.40 -13.88
N ILE A 261 2.08 -7.25 -13.51
CA ILE A 261 3.15 -7.21 -12.51
C ILE A 261 2.69 -7.79 -11.17
N ALA A 262 1.49 -7.44 -10.71
CA ALA A 262 0.93 -7.96 -9.46
C ALA A 262 0.72 -9.49 -9.49
N ILE A 263 0.39 -10.04 -10.65
CA ILE A 263 0.25 -11.49 -10.86
C ILE A 263 1.61 -12.19 -10.83
N ILE A 264 2.64 -11.63 -11.47
CA ILE A 264 3.97 -12.24 -11.56
C ILE A 264 4.69 -12.16 -10.20
N LEU A 265 4.52 -11.06 -9.47
CA LEU A 265 5.19 -10.80 -8.20
C LEU A 265 4.16 -10.51 -7.10
N PRO A 266 3.49 -11.54 -6.54
CA PRO A 266 2.48 -11.35 -5.50
C PRO A 266 3.07 -11.19 -4.09
N PHE A 267 4.33 -10.73 -3.96
CA PHE A 267 5.07 -10.66 -2.69
C PHE A 267 4.89 -9.30 -2.02
N PHE A 268 3.73 -9.10 -1.40
CA PHE A 268 3.34 -7.78 -0.88
C PHE A 268 4.40 -7.12 0.00
N ASN A 269 4.86 -7.80 1.05
CA ASN A 269 5.81 -7.22 2.01
C ASN A 269 7.16 -6.90 1.37
N SER A 270 7.69 -7.77 0.51
CA SER A 270 8.99 -7.51 -0.12
C SER A 270 8.91 -6.42 -1.18
N ILE A 271 7.80 -6.33 -1.91
CA ILE A 271 7.56 -5.22 -2.86
C ILE A 271 7.40 -3.90 -2.13
N VAL A 272 6.61 -3.86 -1.05
CA VAL A 272 6.42 -2.67 -0.23
C VAL A 272 7.76 -2.23 0.36
N GLY A 273 8.55 -3.15 0.89
CA GLY A 273 9.87 -2.86 1.45
C GLY A 273 10.82 -2.26 0.41
N LEU A 274 10.84 -2.83 -0.81
CA LEU A 274 11.67 -2.34 -1.90
C LEU A 274 11.22 -0.95 -2.40
N LEU A 275 9.91 -0.74 -2.58
CA LEU A 275 9.36 0.57 -2.95
C LEU A 275 9.62 1.62 -1.87
N GLY A 276 9.48 1.23 -0.61
CA GLY A 276 9.84 2.06 0.55
C GLY A 276 11.28 2.51 0.46
N ALA A 277 12.21 1.57 0.29
CA ALA A 277 13.62 1.90 0.11
C ALA A 277 13.86 2.84 -1.08
N ILE A 278 13.38 2.50 -2.28
CA ILE A 278 13.65 3.27 -3.50
C ILE A 278 13.10 4.71 -3.40
N SER A 279 11.91 4.87 -2.81
CA SER A 279 11.24 6.17 -2.71
C SER A 279 11.73 7.03 -1.54
N PHE A 280 12.01 6.41 -0.39
CA PHE A 280 12.22 7.11 0.88
C PHE A 280 13.45 8.01 0.83
N PHE A 281 14.61 7.49 0.42
CA PHE A 281 15.83 8.29 0.41
C PHE A 281 15.73 9.52 -0.51
N PRO A 282 15.46 9.38 -1.83
CA PRO A 282 15.43 10.55 -2.70
C PRO A 282 14.31 11.51 -2.33
N LEU A 283 13.07 11.02 -2.14
CA LEU A 283 11.89 11.88 -2.06
C LEU A 283 11.61 12.40 -0.65
N THR A 284 11.90 11.62 0.40
CA THR A 284 11.56 11.98 1.78
C THR A 284 12.75 12.60 2.51
N VAL A 285 13.98 12.22 2.16
CA VAL A 285 15.18 12.67 2.88
C VAL A 285 16.02 13.62 2.04
N TYR A 286 16.65 13.11 0.97
CA TYR A 286 17.67 13.83 0.23
C TYR A 286 17.15 15.14 -0.39
N PHE A 287 16.09 15.08 -1.21
CA PHE A 287 15.59 16.30 -1.86
C PHE A 287 15.07 17.33 -0.84
N PRO A 288 14.21 16.99 0.14
CA PRO A 288 13.76 17.94 1.15
C PRO A 288 14.91 18.55 1.96
N THR A 289 15.90 17.74 2.37
CA THR A 289 17.07 18.22 3.11
C THR A 289 17.92 19.17 2.28
N GLU A 290 18.24 18.83 1.02
CA GLU A 290 19.01 19.73 0.15
C GLU A 290 18.26 21.01 -0.19
N MET A 291 16.94 20.92 -0.41
CA MET A 291 16.07 22.07 -0.62
C MET A 291 16.08 22.99 0.60
N TYR A 292 15.94 22.45 1.81
CA TYR A 292 16.02 23.21 3.05
C TYR A 292 17.37 23.92 3.21
N LEU A 293 18.49 23.19 3.06
CA LEU A 293 19.83 23.76 3.22
C LEU A 293 20.08 24.91 2.23
N LYS A 294 19.61 24.78 0.98
CA LYS A 294 19.71 25.84 -0.03
C LYS A 294 18.77 27.02 0.25
N GLN A 295 17.50 26.76 0.54
CA GLN A 295 16.47 27.79 0.70
C GLN A 295 16.67 28.62 1.97
N ALA A 296 17.06 27.96 3.08
CA ALA A 296 17.37 28.62 4.35
C ALA A 296 18.80 29.20 4.38
N LYS A 297 19.57 29.07 3.29
CA LYS A 297 20.96 29.56 3.16
C LYS A 297 21.84 29.14 4.35
N VAL A 298 21.70 27.88 4.79
CA VAL A 298 22.42 27.37 5.96
C VAL A 298 23.93 27.40 5.69
N PRO A 299 24.75 28.02 6.56
CA PRO A 299 26.19 28.07 6.37
C PRO A 299 26.79 26.65 6.29
N LYS A 300 27.62 26.42 5.27
CA LYS A 300 28.37 25.16 5.14
C LYS A 300 29.19 24.92 6.40
N TYR A 301 29.24 23.66 6.86
CA TYR A 301 29.92 23.23 8.08
C TYR A 301 29.37 23.79 9.40
N SER A 302 28.24 24.50 9.39
CA SER A 302 27.50 24.74 10.64
C SER A 302 26.99 23.42 11.24
N SER A 303 26.69 23.40 12.53
CA SER A 303 26.15 22.22 13.21
C SER A 303 24.86 21.70 12.56
N ILE A 304 24.00 22.61 12.07
CA ILE A 304 22.77 22.27 11.35
C ILE A 304 23.12 21.59 10.01
N TRP A 305 24.06 22.16 9.25
CA TRP A 305 24.47 21.58 7.96
C TRP A 305 25.07 20.18 8.15
N ILE A 306 25.96 20.02 9.13
CA ILE A 306 26.58 18.72 9.45
C ILE A 306 25.52 17.73 9.91
N GLY A 307 24.63 18.11 10.83
CA GLY A 307 23.54 17.25 11.30
C GLY A 307 22.62 16.79 10.17
N MET A 308 22.24 17.69 9.27
CA MET A 308 21.41 17.37 8.11
C MET A 308 22.11 16.40 7.12
N LYS A 309 23.41 16.60 6.87
CA LYS A 309 24.20 15.70 6.02
C LYS A 309 24.41 14.33 6.66
N LEU A 310 24.65 14.28 7.97
CA LEU A 310 24.77 13.03 8.73
C LEU A 310 23.45 12.25 8.72
N LEU A 311 22.32 12.93 8.97
CA LEU A 311 20.98 12.33 8.88
C LEU A 311 20.73 11.76 7.48
N SER A 312 21.01 12.54 6.44
CA SER A 312 20.88 12.08 5.05
C SER A 312 21.76 10.87 4.77
N GLY A 313 23.02 10.87 5.23
CA GLY A 313 23.94 9.73 5.06
C GLY A 313 23.47 8.48 5.79
N PHE A 314 22.98 8.62 7.02
CA PHE A 314 22.39 7.52 7.79
C PHE A 314 21.16 6.93 7.08
N CYS A 315 20.22 7.78 6.67
CA CYS A 315 19.02 7.34 5.95
C CYS A 315 19.36 6.67 4.61
N LEU A 316 20.45 7.07 3.93
CA LEU A 316 20.94 6.37 2.75
C LEU A 316 21.36 4.94 3.08
N ILE A 317 22.14 4.74 4.15
CA ILE A 317 22.57 3.40 4.58
C ILE A 317 21.34 2.54 4.92
N VAL A 318 20.42 3.08 5.72
CA VAL A 318 19.16 2.41 6.10
C VAL A 318 18.37 1.99 4.85
N THR A 319 18.31 2.86 3.86
CA THR A 319 17.63 2.59 2.58
C THR A 319 18.32 1.48 1.78
N LEU A 320 19.64 1.49 1.72
CA LEU A 320 20.41 0.47 1.00
C LEU A 320 20.23 -0.91 1.64
N VAL A 321 20.30 -1.01 2.97
CA VAL A 321 20.08 -2.30 3.64
C VAL A 321 18.64 -2.78 3.47
N ALA A 322 17.65 -1.88 3.53
CA ALA A 322 16.25 -2.21 3.29
C ALA A 322 15.99 -2.71 1.86
N ALA A 323 16.63 -2.10 0.86
CA ALA A 323 16.58 -2.56 -0.52
C ALA A 323 17.15 -3.97 -0.66
N VAL A 324 18.32 -4.23 -0.07
CA VAL A 324 18.95 -5.57 -0.09
C VAL A 324 18.06 -6.61 0.58
N GLY A 325 17.55 -6.34 1.80
CA GLY A 325 16.66 -7.26 2.51
C GLY A 325 15.40 -7.58 1.71
N SER A 326 14.81 -6.56 1.06
CA SER A 326 13.61 -6.73 0.22
C SER A 326 13.89 -7.53 -1.06
N ILE A 327 15.03 -7.32 -1.71
CA ILE A 327 15.46 -8.11 -2.88
C ILE A 327 15.68 -9.56 -2.49
N VAL A 328 16.35 -9.82 -1.37
CA VAL A 328 16.52 -11.18 -0.85
C VAL A 328 15.17 -11.83 -0.57
N GLY A 329 14.23 -11.09 0.05
CA GLY A 329 12.85 -11.55 0.25
C GLY A 329 12.18 -11.98 -1.06
N ILE A 330 12.23 -11.14 -2.10
CA ILE A 330 11.68 -11.46 -3.43
C ILE A 330 12.33 -12.72 -4.02
N ILE A 331 13.65 -12.84 -3.94
CA ILE A 331 14.37 -14.01 -4.48
C ILE A 331 13.97 -15.29 -3.74
N THR A 332 13.87 -15.22 -2.41
CA THR A 332 13.47 -16.36 -1.58
C THR A 332 12.04 -16.77 -1.90
N ASP A 333 11.11 -15.81 -1.96
CA ASP A 333 9.70 -16.07 -2.29
C ASP A 333 9.51 -16.61 -3.71
N LEU A 334 10.31 -16.15 -4.68
CA LEU A 334 10.32 -16.69 -6.04
C LEU A 334 10.78 -18.14 -6.08
N LYS A 335 11.80 -18.51 -5.30
CA LYS A 335 12.29 -19.90 -5.23
C LYS A 335 11.23 -20.83 -4.64
N THR A 336 10.57 -20.44 -3.55
CA THR A 336 9.47 -21.22 -2.97
C THR A 336 8.25 -21.29 -3.88
N SER A 337 7.96 -20.24 -4.65
CA SER A 337 6.83 -20.21 -5.59
C SER A 337 7.07 -21.02 -6.88
N THR A 338 8.34 -21.24 -7.26
CA THR A 338 8.73 -21.99 -8.46
C THR A 338 9.08 -23.45 -8.19
N LEU A 339 9.24 -23.85 -6.92
CA LEU A 339 9.35 -25.25 -6.53
C LEU A 339 7.96 -25.91 -6.58
N PRO A 340 7.72 -26.88 -7.47
CA PRO A 340 6.49 -27.64 -7.47
C PRO A 340 6.66 -28.80 -6.49
N PHE A 341 5.95 -28.76 -5.36
CA PHE A 341 5.82 -29.86 -4.38
C PHE A 341 7.09 -30.25 -3.62
#